data_AF-A0A3P7KLT5-F1
#
_entry.id   AF-A0A3P7KLT5-F1
#
_cell.length_a   1.000
_cell.length_b   1.000
_cell.length_c   1.000
_cell.angle_alpha   90.00
_cell.angle_beta   90.00
_cell.angle_gamma   90.00
#
_symmetry.space_group_name_H-M   'P 1'
#
loop_
_entity.id
_entity.type
_entity.pdbx_description
1 polymer ?
#
loop_
_entity_poly.entity_id
_entity_poly.type
_entity_poly.pdbx_seq_one_letter_code
_entity_poly.pdbx_strand_id
1 'polypeptide(L)'
;MVIVAYDKEYPENAELSSLFHVRSLPVNASDGYGSLILSALSAAFAVFPSATAVAVIEEDVKLSPDWLYYLSQTLPTLLSDASIDVIHTFNPNGFTDTSGNLSLVYRVGFQPPLFSYVITRKKYEQEIKNKYDCCVNPGRWFWSSSSSLVPDVSRIGVAHNLLIRDHWSNALFVRPRRMSEESAMISRDFETEITYDRSISSQSRAAPRVALSNVVCATWQQQIEEISLEANSTSVVVTCGDDVSDLAQASQCFGLYFDEHFVTGVYKRIIR
;
A
#
# COMPACT_ATOMS: atom_id res chain seq x y z
N MET A 1 8.55 -20.47 -0.23
CA MET A 1 8.91 -21.03 1.09
C MET A 1 8.42 -20.05 2.13
N VAL A 2 7.74 -20.51 3.18
CA VAL A 2 7.11 -19.67 4.19
C VAL A 2 7.81 -19.89 5.53
N ILE A 3 8.02 -18.81 6.28
CA ILE A 3 8.45 -18.85 7.67
C ILE A 3 7.49 -18.01 8.51
N VAL A 4 7.17 -18.46 9.71
CA VAL A 4 6.41 -17.68 10.68
C VAL A 4 7.39 -17.13 11.71
N ALA A 5 7.73 -15.85 11.61
CA ALA A 5 8.48 -15.16 12.64
C ALA A 5 7.50 -14.68 13.72
N TYR A 6 7.75 -15.02 14.97
CA TYR A 6 6.85 -14.70 16.08
C TYR A 6 7.65 -14.24 17.30
N ASP A 7 7.04 -13.44 18.15
CA ASP A 7 7.67 -13.04 19.42
C ASP A 7 7.79 -14.26 20.35
N LYS A 8 9.01 -14.55 20.80
CA LYS A 8 9.35 -15.71 21.63
C LYS A 8 8.54 -15.80 22.93
N GLU A 9 7.96 -14.69 23.40
CA GLU A 9 7.10 -14.65 24.59
C GLU A 9 5.77 -15.38 24.39
N TYR A 10 5.36 -15.62 23.14
CA TYR A 10 4.10 -16.27 22.76
C TYR A 10 4.38 -17.61 22.04
N PRO A 11 4.79 -18.67 22.77
CA PRO A 11 5.18 -19.95 22.20
C PRO A 11 4.05 -20.69 21.47
N GLU A 12 2.78 -20.37 21.77
CA GLU A 12 1.60 -20.92 21.09
C GLU A 12 1.62 -20.70 19.57
N ASN A 13 2.26 -19.63 19.10
CA ASN A 13 2.44 -19.35 17.68
C ASN A 13 3.32 -20.40 16.98
N ALA A 14 4.28 -20.99 17.70
CA ALA A 14 5.09 -22.08 17.19
C ALA A 14 4.28 -23.39 17.08
N GLU A 15 3.42 -23.65 18.07
CA GLU A 15 2.53 -24.82 18.06
C GLU A 15 1.55 -24.75 16.89
N LEU A 16 0.95 -23.57 16.67
CA LEU A 16 0.07 -23.32 15.54
C LEU A 16 0.79 -23.49 14.20
N SER A 17 2.00 -22.94 14.07
CA SER A 17 2.81 -23.10 12.85
C SER A 17 3.15 -24.58 12.58
N SER A 18 3.46 -25.32 13.64
CA SER A 18 3.77 -26.76 13.57
C SER A 18 2.58 -27.59 13.10
N LEU A 19 1.35 -27.24 13.53
CA LEU A 19 0.12 -27.87 13.07
C LEU A 19 -0.03 -27.83 11.54
N PHE A 20 0.42 -26.75 10.91
CA PHE A 20 0.40 -26.57 9.45
C PHE A 20 1.72 -26.98 8.76
N HIS A 21 2.65 -27.59 9.49
CA HIS A 21 3.98 -27.94 9.00
C HIS A 21 4.76 -26.76 8.42
N VAL A 22 4.53 -25.56 8.95
CA VAL A 22 5.26 -24.35 8.58
C VAL A 22 6.38 -24.12 9.57
N ARG A 23 7.58 -23.81 9.06
CA ARG A 23 8.72 -23.49 9.91
C ARG A 23 8.45 -22.18 10.66
N SER A 24 8.52 -22.22 11.98
CA SER A 24 8.50 -21.03 12.82
C SER A 24 9.90 -20.60 13.23
N LEU A 25 10.04 -19.32 13.56
CA LEU A 25 11.29 -18.73 14.05
C LEU A 25 10.97 -17.75 15.19
N PRO A 26 11.39 -18.06 16.43
CA PRO A 26 11.23 -17.12 17.54
C PRO A 26 12.16 -15.93 17.34
N VAL A 27 11.62 -14.72 17.50
CA VAL A 27 12.40 -13.47 17.53
C VAL A 27 12.24 -12.78 18.88
N ASN A 28 13.21 -11.94 19.22
CA ASN A 28 13.20 -11.19 20.47
C ASN A 28 12.66 -9.79 20.20
N ALA A 29 11.36 -9.54 20.45
CA ALA A 29 10.75 -8.24 20.25
C ALA A 29 10.67 -7.49 21.59
N SER A 30 11.72 -6.75 21.95
CA SER A 30 11.78 -6.04 23.23
C SER A 30 10.82 -4.85 23.33
N ASP A 31 10.40 -4.28 22.20
CA ASP A 31 9.76 -2.95 22.13
C ASP A 31 8.56 -2.93 21.15
N GLY A 32 7.72 -3.97 21.19
CA GLY A 32 6.47 -4.02 20.43
C GLY A 32 6.64 -4.19 18.91
N TYR A 33 5.64 -3.74 18.15
CA TYR A 33 5.47 -4.01 16.71
C TYR A 33 6.72 -3.72 15.86
N GLY A 34 7.34 -2.56 16.03
CA GLY A 34 8.52 -2.16 15.23
C GLY A 34 9.71 -3.10 15.43
N SER A 35 9.97 -3.49 16.68
CA SER A 35 11.03 -4.43 17.05
C SER A 35 10.77 -5.83 16.50
N LEU A 36 9.51 -6.27 16.52
CA LEU A 36 9.06 -7.54 15.94
C LEU A 36 9.34 -7.59 14.43
N ILE A 37 8.86 -6.61 13.66
CA ILE A 37 9.05 -6.59 12.21
C ILE A 37 10.53 -6.50 11.83
N LEU A 38 11.31 -5.65 12.52
CA LEU A 38 12.74 -5.51 12.26
C LEU A 38 13.48 -6.84 12.48
N SER A 39 13.16 -7.54 13.56
CA SER A 39 13.75 -8.83 13.90
C SER A 39 13.32 -9.92 12.91
N ALA A 40 12.05 -9.92 12.49
CA ALA A 40 11.52 -10.84 11.49
C ALA A 40 12.21 -10.67 10.12
N LEU A 41 12.38 -9.43 9.64
CA LEU A 41 13.11 -9.14 8.41
C LEU A 41 14.57 -9.58 8.49
N SER A 42 15.23 -9.28 9.61
CA SER A 42 16.61 -9.69 9.88
C SER A 42 16.75 -11.22 9.79
N ALA A 43 15.84 -11.94 10.45
CA ALA A 43 15.83 -13.39 10.46
C ALA A 43 15.54 -13.97 9.08
N ALA A 44 14.58 -13.40 8.34
CA ALA A 44 14.26 -13.84 6.98
C ALA A 44 15.48 -13.77 6.06
N PHE A 45 16.19 -12.63 6.02
CA PHE A 45 17.37 -12.49 5.17
C PHE A 45 18.58 -13.31 5.65
N ALA A 46 18.65 -13.65 6.94
CA ALA A 46 19.66 -14.56 7.48
C ALA A 46 19.38 -16.04 7.12
N VAL A 47 18.12 -16.48 7.20
CA VAL A 47 17.69 -17.83 6.80
C VAL A 47 17.79 -18.00 5.28
N PHE A 48 17.55 -16.94 4.52
CA PHE A 48 17.58 -16.94 3.05
C PHE A 48 18.65 -15.98 2.51
N PRO A 49 19.95 -16.30 2.65
CA PRO A 49 21.04 -15.38 2.30
C PRO A 49 21.09 -15.01 0.81
N SER A 50 20.54 -15.83 -0.08
CA SER A 50 20.45 -15.56 -1.52
C SER A 50 19.19 -14.80 -1.95
N ALA A 51 18.22 -14.60 -1.06
CA ALA A 51 16.97 -13.91 -1.41
C ALA A 51 17.22 -12.42 -1.64
N THR A 52 16.84 -11.93 -2.82
CA THR A 52 16.93 -10.51 -3.21
C THR A 52 15.78 -9.67 -2.67
N ALA A 53 14.65 -10.30 -2.34
CA ALA A 53 13.48 -9.70 -1.75
C ALA A 53 12.76 -10.70 -0.84
N VAL A 54 11.94 -10.19 0.08
CA VAL A 54 11.07 -10.99 0.94
C VAL A 54 9.66 -10.42 0.90
N ALA A 55 8.67 -11.31 0.88
CA ALA A 55 7.28 -10.93 1.09
C ALA A 55 6.95 -11.03 2.59
N VAL A 56 6.33 -10.00 3.12
CA VAL A 56 5.86 -9.88 4.50
C VAL A 56 4.33 -10.01 4.48
N ILE A 57 3.82 -10.77 5.44
CA ILE A 57 2.38 -11.00 5.66
C ILE A 57 2.18 -10.90 7.18
N GLU A 58 1.49 -9.85 7.63
CA GLU A 58 1.09 -9.68 9.03
C GLU A 58 -0.05 -10.65 9.41
N GLU A 59 -0.27 -10.90 10.69
CA GLU A 59 -1.20 -11.94 11.16
C GLU A 59 -2.68 -11.62 10.90
N ASP A 60 -3.06 -10.33 10.91
CA ASP A 60 -4.45 -9.87 10.79
C ASP A 60 -4.93 -9.72 9.34
N VAL A 61 -4.25 -10.35 8.37
CA VAL A 61 -4.58 -10.25 6.96
C VAL A 61 -5.11 -11.57 6.39
N LYS A 62 -6.13 -11.45 5.55
CA LYS A 62 -6.60 -12.50 4.66
C LYS A 62 -6.06 -12.23 3.26
N LEU A 63 -5.29 -13.16 2.71
CA LEU A 63 -4.79 -13.04 1.34
C LEU A 63 -5.92 -13.29 0.33
N SER A 64 -5.90 -12.56 -0.78
CA SER A 64 -6.75 -12.85 -1.94
C SER A 64 -6.29 -14.12 -2.65
N PRO A 65 -7.19 -14.82 -3.38
CA PRO A 65 -6.83 -15.98 -4.19
C PRO A 65 -5.76 -15.69 -5.25
N ASP A 66 -5.68 -14.45 -5.75
CA ASP A 66 -4.75 -14.00 -6.78
C ASP A 66 -3.47 -13.34 -6.21
N TRP A 67 -3.24 -13.32 -4.90
CA TRP A 67 -2.12 -12.59 -4.28
C TRP A 67 -0.75 -12.96 -4.88
N LEU A 68 -0.47 -14.26 -5.04
CA LEU A 68 0.77 -14.74 -5.68
C LEU A 68 0.80 -14.40 -7.18
N TYR A 69 -0.34 -14.39 -7.85
CA TYR A 69 -0.44 -14.07 -9.26
C TYR A 69 -0.16 -12.58 -9.52
N TYR A 70 -0.68 -11.70 -8.67
CA TYR A 70 -0.33 -10.28 -8.64
C TYR A 70 1.18 -10.07 -8.44
N LEU A 71 1.79 -10.77 -7.48
CA LEU A 71 3.23 -10.68 -7.25
C LEU A 71 4.04 -11.21 -8.44
N SER A 72 3.59 -12.26 -9.12
CA SER A 72 4.28 -12.79 -10.29
C SER A 72 4.39 -11.77 -11.45
N GLN A 73 3.44 -10.84 -11.54
CA GLN A 73 3.39 -9.80 -12.56
C GLN A 73 4.16 -8.53 -12.17
N THR A 74 4.29 -8.24 -10.87
CA THR A 74 4.92 -7.00 -10.36
C THR A 74 6.35 -7.18 -9.86
N LEU A 75 6.71 -8.39 -9.40
CA LEU A 75 8.06 -8.72 -8.92
C LEU A 75 9.16 -8.50 -9.96
N PRO A 76 8.98 -8.81 -11.27
CA PRO A 76 10.00 -8.49 -12.28
C PRO A 76 10.36 -7.01 -12.29
N THR A 77 9.36 -6.12 -12.21
CA THR A 77 9.56 -4.67 -12.15
C THR A 77 10.33 -4.25 -10.90
N LEU A 78 9.95 -4.78 -9.72
CA LEU A 78 10.66 -4.50 -8.46
C LEU A 78 12.14 -4.87 -8.54
N LEU A 79 12.47 -5.97 -9.22
CA LEU A 79 13.85 -6.44 -9.34
C LEU A 79 14.65 -5.72 -10.42
N SER A 80 14.00 -5.17 -11.45
CA SER A 80 14.67 -4.49 -12.57
C SER A 80 14.75 -2.98 -12.43
N ASP A 81 13.76 -2.34 -11.80
CA ASP A 81 13.67 -0.88 -11.67
C ASP A 81 14.23 -0.44 -10.32
N ALA A 82 15.43 0.14 -10.34
CA ALA A 82 16.15 0.57 -9.14
C ALA A 82 15.47 1.71 -8.36
N SER A 83 14.43 2.34 -8.92
CA SER A 83 13.63 3.37 -8.25
C SER A 83 12.49 2.82 -7.40
N ILE A 84 12.09 1.55 -7.59
CA ILE A 84 11.07 0.89 -6.79
C ILE A 84 11.73 0.05 -5.71
N ASP A 85 11.32 0.25 -4.47
CA ASP A 85 11.85 -0.50 -3.32
C ASP A 85 10.86 -1.52 -2.76
N VAL A 86 9.56 -1.30 -2.97
CA VAL A 86 8.47 -2.02 -2.30
C VAL A 86 7.31 -2.29 -3.25
N ILE A 87 6.70 -3.47 -3.12
CA ILE A 87 5.38 -3.76 -3.68
C ILE A 87 4.40 -3.86 -2.51
N HIS A 88 3.40 -2.99 -2.44
CA HIS A 88 2.28 -3.15 -1.52
C HIS A 88 1.24 -4.06 -2.13
N THR A 89 0.55 -4.82 -1.30
CA THR A 89 -0.63 -5.58 -1.72
C THR A 89 -1.94 -4.99 -1.17
N PHE A 90 -1.82 -3.93 -0.38
CA PHE A 90 -2.92 -3.16 0.19
C PHE A 90 -2.91 -1.73 -0.35
N ASN A 91 -4.08 -1.25 -0.79
CA ASN A 91 -4.31 0.13 -1.16
C ASN A 91 -5.06 0.85 -0.02
N PRO A 92 -4.42 1.79 0.72
CA PRO A 92 -5.09 2.57 1.75
C PRO A 92 -6.30 3.37 1.24
N ASN A 93 -6.30 3.75 -0.04
CA ASN A 93 -7.40 4.43 -0.72
C ASN A 93 -8.30 3.48 -1.54
N GLY A 94 -8.10 2.16 -1.42
CA GLY A 94 -8.85 1.12 -2.14
C GLY A 94 -10.24 0.85 -1.54
N PHE A 95 -11.09 1.86 -1.47
CA PHE A 95 -12.47 1.74 -1.00
C PHE A 95 -13.41 1.30 -2.13
N THR A 96 -14.59 0.82 -1.76
CA THR A 96 -15.60 0.32 -2.71
C THR A 96 -16.01 1.35 -3.76
N ASP A 97 -15.89 2.63 -3.44
CA ASP A 97 -16.36 3.77 -4.21
C ASP A 97 -15.24 4.60 -4.84
N THR A 98 -13.98 4.27 -4.55
CA THR A 98 -12.78 4.94 -5.10
C THR A 98 -11.84 3.98 -5.82
N SER A 99 -12.20 2.69 -5.92
CA SER A 99 -11.38 1.65 -6.51
C SER A 99 -12.23 0.53 -7.12
N GLY A 100 -11.74 -0.11 -8.19
CA GLY A 100 -12.49 -1.18 -8.84
C GLY A 100 -11.83 -1.87 -10.04
N ASN A 101 -10.67 -1.42 -10.50
CA ASN A 101 -10.00 -1.97 -11.66
C ASN A 101 -8.87 -2.94 -11.25
N LEU A 102 -9.14 -4.24 -11.37
CA LEU A 102 -8.18 -5.29 -11.04
C LEU A 102 -6.88 -5.24 -11.86
N SER A 103 -6.90 -4.62 -13.04
CA SER A 103 -5.73 -4.53 -13.93
C SER A 103 -4.82 -3.34 -13.64
N LEU A 104 -5.18 -2.41 -12.75
CA LEU A 104 -4.38 -1.20 -12.49
C LEU A 104 -3.39 -1.38 -11.34
N VAL A 105 -2.18 -0.88 -11.57
CA VAL A 105 -1.13 -0.71 -10.56
C VAL A 105 -0.60 0.70 -10.65
N TYR A 106 -0.49 1.33 -9.49
CA TYR A 106 0.02 2.68 -9.32
C TYR A 106 1.47 2.63 -8.84
N ARG A 107 2.29 3.54 -9.35
CA ARG A 107 3.51 3.95 -8.66
C ARG A 107 3.11 5.01 -7.64
N VAL A 108 3.62 4.89 -6.42
CA VAL A 108 3.41 5.86 -5.32
C VAL A 108 4.77 6.21 -4.71
N GLY A 109 4.84 7.35 -4.05
CA GLY A 109 6.01 7.79 -3.29
C GLY A 109 5.71 7.86 -1.80
N PHE A 110 6.73 7.63 -0.98
CA PHE A 110 6.71 7.85 0.48
C PHE A 110 5.63 7.09 1.26
N GLN A 111 5.02 6.05 0.67
CA GLN A 111 4.01 5.24 1.35
C GLN A 111 4.67 4.18 2.23
N PRO A 112 4.45 4.17 3.55
CA PRO A 112 4.97 3.13 4.43
C PRO A 112 4.36 1.77 4.09
N PRO A 113 5.09 0.66 4.32
CA PRO A 113 4.59 -0.67 4.12
C PRO A 113 3.56 -0.99 5.21
N LEU A 114 2.46 -1.60 4.80
CA LEU A 114 1.33 -1.92 5.66
C LEU A 114 0.83 -3.32 5.32
N PHE A 115 0.61 -4.14 6.34
CA PHE A 115 -0.12 -5.41 6.32
C PHE A 115 0.55 -6.52 5.49
N SER A 116 0.60 -6.35 4.17
CA SER A 116 1.32 -7.28 3.30
C SER A 116 1.99 -6.54 2.14
N TYR A 117 3.28 -6.81 1.98
CA TYR A 117 4.15 -6.13 1.04
C TYR A 117 5.38 -6.98 0.69
N VAL A 118 6.07 -6.64 -0.39
CA VAL A 118 7.36 -7.20 -0.76
C VAL A 118 8.42 -6.11 -0.65
N ILE A 119 9.52 -6.40 0.04
CA ILE A 119 10.63 -5.45 0.22
C ILE A 119 11.95 -6.05 -0.28
N THR A 120 12.76 -5.23 -0.94
CA THR A 120 14.10 -5.67 -1.39
C THR A 120 15.10 -5.76 -0.24
N ARG A 121 16.04 -6.69 -0.35
CA ARG A 121 17.21 -6.77 0.53
C ARG A 121 17.99 -5.46 0.55
N LYS A 122 18.17 -4.85 -0.64
CA LYS A 122 18.85 -3.56 -0.80
C LYS A 122 18.23 -2.50 0.11
N LYS A 123 16.90 -2.34 0.05
CA LYS A 123 16.20 -1.35 0.89
C LYS A 123 16.37 -1.65 2.38
N TYR A 124 16.21 -2.92 2.76
CA TYR A 124 16.41 -3.36 4.13
C TYR A 124 17.83 -3.05 4.65
N GLU A 125 18.87 -3.39 3.91
CA GLU A 125 20.26 -3.19 4.33
C GLU A 125 20.68 -1.71 4.38
N GLN A 126 20.16 -0.88 3.46
CA GLN A 126 20.53 0.54 3.36
C GLN A 126 19.77 1.44 4.34
N GLU A 127 18.49 1.15 4.60
CA GLU A 127 17.62 2.08 5.32
C GLU A 127 17.00 1.52 6.60
N ILE A 128 17.00 0.20 6.82
CA ILE A 128 16.29 -0.42 7.94
C ILE A 128 17.26 -1.04 8.95
N LYS A 129 18.14 -1.94 8.51
CA LYS A 129 18.97 -2.81 9.36
C LYS A 129 19.73 -2.08 10.48
N ASN A 130 20.24 -0.88 10.20
CA ASN A 130 21.09 -0.12 11.14
C ASN A 130 20.46 1.21 11.60
N LYS A 131 19.18 1.47 11.30
CA LYS A 131 18.50 2.70 11.70
C LYS A 131 17.44 2.40 12.77
N TYR A 132 17.81 2.58 14.03
CA TYR A 132 16.88 2.40 15.17
C TYR A 132 15.59 3.23 15.02
N ASP A 133 15.69 4.42 14.41
CA ASP A 133 14.56 5.33 14.24
C ASP A 133 13.60 4.93 13.10
N CYS A 134 13.92 3.92 12.28
CA CYS A 134 13.09 3.56 11.12
C CYS A 134 11.67 3.17 11.49
N CYS A 135 11.47 2.69 12.71
CA CYS A 135 10.40 1.78 13.05
C CYS A 135 9.81 2.08 14.45
N VAL A 136 10.02 3.30 14.96
CA VAL A 136 9.67 3.71 16.34
C VAL A 136 8.17 3.71 16.59
N ASN A 137 7.37 4.02 15.57
CA ASN A 137 5.91 4.07 15.66
C ASN A 137 5.25 3.12 14.65
N PRO A 138 4.20 2.38 15.03
CA PRO A 138 3.46 1.51 14.11
C PRO A 138 3.01 2.25 12.85
N GLY A 139 3.25 1.65 11.69
CA GLY A 139 2.88 2.24 10.39
C GLY A 139 3.65 3.51 9.98
N ARG A 140 4.58 4.01 10.80
CA ARG A 140 5.36 5.23 10.51
C ARG A 140 6.82 4.87 10.26
N TRP A 141 7.04 4.34 9.07
CA TRP A 141 8.39 4.10 8.58
C TRP A 141 8.94 5.40 8.00
N PHE A 142 10.03 5.93 8.56
CA PHE A 142 10.66 7.14 8.03
C PHE A 142 11.44 6.80 6.75
N TRP A 143 10.74 6.87 5.61
CA TRP A 143 11.30 6.57 4.29
C TRP A 143 11.62 7.86 3.54
N SER A 144 12.91 8.11 3.31
CA SER A 144 13.37 9.37 2.70
C SER A 144 13.20 9.44 1.18
N SER A 145 13.00 8.30 0.51
CA SER A 145 13.08 8.22 -0.96
C SER A 145 12.41 7.01 -1.60
N SER A 146 11.49 6.31 -0.89
CA SER A 146 10.87 5.11 -1.43
C SER A 146 9.85 5.43 -2.51
N SER A 147 9.97 4.79 -3.67
CA SER A 147 8.82 4.58 -4.55
C SER A 147 8.37 3.13 -4.46
N SER A 148 7.06 2.94 -4.57
CA SER A 148 6.42 1.65 -4.38
C SER A 148 5.38 1.40 -5.45
N LEU A 149 5.06 0.13 -5.66
CA LEU A 149 3.90 -0.29 -6.45
C LEU A 149 2.72 -0.58 -5.53
N VAL A 150 1.52 -0.15 -5.91
CA VAL A 150 0.27 -0.38 -5.16
C VAL A 150 -0.81 -0.79 -6.16
N PRO A 151 -1.57 -1.87 -5.95
CA PRO A 151 -2.68 -2.19 -6.83
C PRO A 151 -3.82 -1.20 -6.64
N ASP A 152 -4.69 -1.01 -7.63
CA ASP A 152 -5.93 -0.26 -7.41
C ASP A 152 -6.80 -0.98 -6.37
N VAL A 153 -7.24 -2.20 -6.68
CA VAL A 153 -7.99 -3.05 -5.75
C VAL A 153 -7.02 -3.80 -4.82
N SER A 154 -7.27 -3.86 -3.52
CA SER A 154 -6.37 -4.58 -2.60
C SER A 154 -6.36 -6.09 -2.86
N ARG A 155 -5.20 -6.72 -2.67
CA ARG A 155 -4.99 -8.19 -2.72
C ARG A 155 -5.00 -8.85 -1.35
N ILE A 156 -5.42 -8.09 -0.35
CA ILE A 156 -5.66 -8.58 1.00
C ILE A 156 -6.94 -7.95 1.55
N GLY A 157 -7.59 -8.66 2.46
CA GLY A 157 -8.56 -8.11 3.40
C GLY A 157 -7.90 -7.99 4.77
N VAL A 158 -8.12 -6.87 5.45
CA VAL A 158 -7.63 -6.68 6.82
C VAL A 158 -8.79 -6.94 7.77
N ALA A 159 -8.62 -7.87 8.70
CA ALA A 159 -9.62 -8.13 9.73
C ALA A 159 -9.59 -6.97 10.73
N HIS A 160 -10.71 -6.25 10.86
CA HIS A 160 -10.84 -5.26 11.93
C HIS A 160 -11.21 -6.00 13.22
N ASN A 161 -10.25 -6.14 14.14
CA ASN A 161 -10.53 -6.67 15.46
C ASN A 161 -11.40 -5.67 16.23
N LEU A 162 -12.60 -6.10 16.63
CA LEU A 162 -13.54 -5.36 17.50
C LEU A 162 -12.96 -4.99 18.89
N LEU A 163 -11.75 -5.47 19.20
CA LEU A 163 -11.03 -5.22 20.46
C LEU A 163 -10.23 -3.91 20.44
N ILE A 164 -10.15 -3.23 19.29
CA ILE A 164 -9.40 -1.98 19.14
C ILE A 164 -10.30 -0.80 19.54
N ARG A 165 -9.90 -0.07 20.59
CA ARG A 165 -10.64 1.06 21.20
C ARG A 165 -11.07 2.12 20.15
N ASP A 166 -12.13 2.86 20.46
CA ASP A 166 -12.80 3.94 19.69
C ASP A 166 -11.90 5.00 18.99
N HIS A 167 -10.61 5.09 19.32
CA HIS A 167 -9.66 6.02 18.69
C HIS A 167 -9.29 5.71 17.23
N TRP A 168 -9.56 4.50 16.72
CA TRP A 168 -9.33 4.15 15.30
C TRP A 168 -10.60 4.27 14.45
N SER A 169 -11.45 5.26 14.74
CA SER A 169 -12.60 5.65 13.91
C SER A 169 -12.21 6.25 12.55
N ASN A 170 -10.97 6.04 12.10
CA ASN A 170 -10.44 6.63 10.88
C ASN A 170 -10.85 5.80 9.65
N ALA A 171 -10.94 6.48 8.51
CA ALA A 171 -11.43 5.90 7.26
C ALA A 171 -10.69 4.62 6.86
N LEU A 172 -9.44 4.42 7.31
CA LEU A 172 -8.63 3.25 7.00
C LEU A 172 -9.34 1.94 7.36
N PHE A 173 -9.99 1.88 8.52
CA PHE A 173 -10.54 0.65 9.11
C PHE A 173 -12.07 0.56 9.08
N VAL A 174 -12.77 1.70 9.00
CA VAL A 174 -14.23 1.73 9.13
C VAL A 174 -14.98 1.71 7.80
N ARG A 175 -14.32 2.10 6.69
CA ARG A 175 -14.97 2.17 5.37
C ARG A 175 -14.94 0.82 4.65
N PRO A 176 -16.00 0.47 3.91
CA PRO A 176 -16.06 -0.79 3.17
C PRO A 176 -15.03 -0.82 2.03
N ARG A 177 -14.23 -1.89 2.01
CA ARG A 177 -13.21 -2.15 1.00
C ARG A 177 -13.54 -3.40 0.21
N ARG A 178 -13.03 -3.46 -1.02
CA ARG A 178 -13.04 -4.68 -1.83
C ARG A 178 -11.64 -5.27 -1.86
N MET A 179 -11.57 -6.57 -1.67
CA MET A 179 -10.41 -7.39 -2.00
C MET A 179 -10.66 -8.04 -3.36
N SER A 180 -9.61 -8.32 -4.12
CA SER A 180 -9.74 -9.13 -5.33
C SER A 180 -10.20 -10.56 -5.01
N GLU A 181 -11.09 -11.08 -5.84
CA GLU A 181 -11.59 -12.46 -5.76
C GLU A 181 -11.22 -13.27 -7.00
N GLU A 182 -10.70 -12.60 -8.04
CA GLU A 182 -10.32 -13.21 -9.31
C GLU A 182 -8.99 -12.64 -9.83
N SER A 183 -8.34 -13.43 -10.67
CA SER A 183 -7.07 -13.07 -11.31
C SER A 183 -7.31 -12.13 -12.49
N ALA A 184 -6.55 -11.05 -12.56
CA ALA A 184 -6.53 -10.14 -13.71
C ALA A 184 -5.12 -9.92 -14.24
N MET A 185 -5.00 -9.81 -15.57
CA MET A 185 -3.77 -9.35 -16.21
C MET A 185 -3.58 -7.87 -15.95
N ILE A 186 -2.41 -7.48 -15.44
CA ILE A 186 -2.12 -6.09 -15.07
C ILE A 186 -1.63 -5.31 -16.29
N SER A 187 -2.03 -4.04 -16.41
CA SER A 187 -1.49 -3.10 -17.40
C SER A 187 0.00 -2.88 -17.17
N ARG A 188 0.79 -2.65 -18.22
CA ARG A 188 2.25 -2.53 -18.12
C ARG A 188 2.77 -1.10 -18.03
N ASP A 189 1.88 -0.12 -17.86
CA ASP A 189 2.26 1.29 -17.82
C ASP A 189 3.10 1.64 -16.57
N PHE A 190 2.98 0.88 -15.49
CA PHE A 190 3.77 1.05 -14.27
C PHE A 190 5.23 0.55 -14.36
N GLU A 191 5.57 -0.26 -15.38
CA GLU A 191 6.83 -1.01 -15.46
C GLU A 191 8.07 -0.09 -15.44
N THR A 192 7.97 1.14 -15.94
CA THR A 192 9.06 2.12 -15.87
C THR A 192 8.51 3.49 -15.50
N GLU A 193 9.31 4.28 -14.78
CA GLU A 193 8.97 5.66 -14.41
C GLU A 193 8.60 6.50 -15.64
N ILE A 194 9.37 6.40 -16.74
CA ILE A 194 9.16 7.19 -17.96
C ILE A 194 7.81 6.86 -18.61
N THR A 195 7.47 5.57 -18.72
CA THR A 195 6.19 5.15 -19.30
C THR A 195 5.03 5.58 -18.42
N TYR A 196 5.17 5.44 -17.10
CA TYR A 196 4.14 5.82 -16.14
C TYR A 196 3.91 7.34 -16.14
N ASP A 197 4.97 8.14 -16.13
CA ASP A 197 4.91 9.60 -16.22
C ASP A 197 4.23 10.07 -17.51
N ARG A 198 4.54 9.40 -18.64
CA ARG A 198 3.90 9.69 -19.93
C ARG A 198 2.42 9.35 -19.91
N SER A 199 2.06 8.19 -19.34
CA SER A 199 0.67 7.73 -19.18
C SER A 199 -0.15 8.75 -18.38
N ILE A 200 0.34 9.12 -17.19
CA ILE A 200 -0.30 10.13 -16.33
C ILE A 200 -0.40 11.48 -17.05
N SER A 201 0.71 11.96 -17.60
CA SER A 201 0.73 13.27 -18.28
C SER A 201 -0.24 13.33 -19.45
N SER A 202 -0.37 12.23 -20.21
CA SER A 202 -1.31 12.13 -21.32
C SER A 202 -2.76 12.20 -20.82
N GLN A 203 -3.09 11.41 -19.78
CA GLN A 203 -4.42 11.39 -19.16
C GLN A 203 -4.79 12.75 -18.58
N SER A 204 -3.89 13.37 -17.81
CA SER A 204 -4.14 14.66 -17.15
C SER A 204 -4.20 15.87 -18.09
N ARG A 205 -3.65 15.76 -19.30
CA ARG A 205 -3.77 16.79 -20.35
C ARG A 205 -5.09 16.68 -21.12
N ALA A 206 -5.58 15.46 -21.32
CA ALA A 206 -6.83 15.20 -22.01
C ALA A 206 -8.06 15.38 -21.09
N ALA A 207 -7.89 15.26 -19.78
CA ALA A 207 -8.96 15.38 -18.81
C ALA A 207 -9.46 16.83 -18.63
N PRO A 208 -10.80 17.06 -18.54
CA PRO A 208 -11.33 18.32 -18.02
C PRO A 208 -10.82 18.58 -16.60
N ARG A 209 -10.70 19.87 -16.27
CA ARG A 209 -10.17 20.34 -14.98
C ARG A 209 -11.23 21.08 -14.19
N VAL A 210 -11.31 20.76 -12.90
CA VAL A 210 -12.19 21.43 -11.95
C VAL A 210 -11.44 21.75 -10.67
N ALA A 211 -11.62 22.96 -10.13
CA ALA A 211 -11.06 23.31 -8.84
C ALA A 211 -11.87 22.63 -7.72
N LEU A 212 -11.20 22.18 -6.65
CA LEU A 212 -11.85 21.57 -5.50
C LEU A 212 -12.97 22.46 -4.92
N SER A 213 -12.78 23.79 -4.94
CA SER A 213 -13.79 24.77 -4.50
C SER A 213 -15.12 24.70 -5.25
N ASN A 214 -15.12 24.14 -6.46
CA ASN A 214 -16.28 24.01 -7.33
C ASN A 214 -16.89 22.60 -7.25
N VAL A 215 -16.32 21.70 -6.46
CA VAL A 215 -16.82 20.34 -6.25
C VAL A 215 -17.74 20.32 -5.03
N VAL A 216 -18.94 19.78 -5.21
CA VAL A 216 -19.89 19.58 -4.12
C VAL A 216 -19.65 18.21 -3.50
N CYS A 217 -18.98 18.16 -2.34
CA CYS A 217 -18.54 16.90 -1.72
C CYS A 217 -19.66 15.92 -1.40
N ALA A 218 -20.90 16.37 -1.16
CA ALA A 218 -22.01 15.45 -0.90
C ALA A 218 -22.42 14.64 -2.15
N THR A 219 -22.13 15.16 -3.35
CA THR A 219 -22.58 14.61 -4.64
C THR A 219 -21.43 14.54 -5.65
N TRP A 220 -20.19 14.42 -5.16
CA TRP A 220 -19.00 14.53 -6.01
C TRP A 220 -18.99 13.47 -7.11
N GLN A 221 -19.45 12.25 -6.83
CA GLN A 221 -19.48 11.15 -7.80
C GLN A 221 -20.30 11.51 -9.03
N GLN A 222 -21.55 11.92 -8.80
CA GLN A 222 -22.45 12.34 -9.87
C GLN A 222 -21.87 13.54 -10.64
N GLN A 223 -21.31 14.52 -9.93
CA GLN A 223 -20.72 15.70 -10.57
C GLN A 223 -19.52 15.34 -11.47
N ILE A 224 -18.65 14.44 -11.02
CA ILE A 224 -17.49 13.98 -11.79
C ILE A 224 -17.94 13.16 -13.00
N GLU A 225 -18.95 12.30 -12.85
CA GLU A 225 -19.56 11.57 -13.96
C GLU A 225 -20.14 12.51 -15.02
N GLU A 226 -20.91 13.52 -14.62
CA GLU A 226 -21.47 14.53 -15.51
C GLU A 226 -20.38 15.29 -16.28
N ILE A 227 -19.34 15.79 -15.59
CA ILE A 227 -18.20 16.47 -16.22
C ILE A 227 -17.49 15.55 -17.22
N SER A 228 -17.30 14.28 -16.86
CA SER A 228 -16.64 13.30 -17.71
C SER A 228 -17.44 13.02 -19.00
N LEU A 229 -18.76 12.91 -18.88
CA LEU A 229 -19.68 12.67 -19.99
C LEU A 229 -19.75 13.88 -20.94
N GLU A 230 -19.88 15.09 -20.39
CA GLU A 230 -19.92 16.33 -21.17
C GLU A 230 -18.61 16.57 -21.95
N ALA A 231 -17.47 16.25 -21.32
CA ALA A 231 -16.16 16.39 -21.95
C ALA A 231 -15.78 15.21 -22.86
N ASN A 232 -16.62 14.16 -22.94
CA ASN A 232 -16.30 12.89 -23.59
C ASN A 232 -14.91 12.35 -23.16
N SER A 233 -14.67 12.36 -21.85
CA SER A 233 -13.39 11.99 -21.23
C SER A 233 -13.58 10.87 -20.22
N THR A 234 -12.56 10.03 -20.08
CA THR A 234 -12.56 8.90 -19.13
C THR A 234 -12.02 9.28 -17.75
N SER A 235 -11.60 10.54 -17.56
CA SER A 235 -11.03 11.02 -16.31
C SER A 235 -11.28 12.51 -16.13
N VAL A 236 -11.27 12.97 -14.88
CA VAL A 236 -11.37 14.38 -14.50
C VAL A 236 -10.19 14.70 -13.58
N VAL A 237 -9.56 15.86 -13.78
CA VAL A 237 -8.51 16.34 -12.89
C VAL A 237 -9.11 17.36 -11.93
N VAL A 238 -9.15 16.99 -10.64
CA VAL A 238 -9.50 17.92 -9.57
C VAL A 238 -8.23 18.57 -9.05
N THR A 239 -8.16 19.90 -9.08
CA THR A 239 -7.01 20.64 -8.55
C THR A 239 -7.33 21.18 -7.15
N CYS A 240 -6.49 20.89 -6.18
CA CYS A 240 -6.48 21.50 -4.85
C CYS A 240 -5.22 22.37 -4.66
N GLY A 241 -5.16 23.17 -3.60
CA GLY A 241 -3.95 23.91 -3.27
C GLY A 241 -2.83 23.01 -2.74
N ASP A 242 -1.69 23.62 -2.43
CA ASP A 242 -0.46 22.94 -2.02
C ASP A 242 -0.35 22.75 -0.49
N ASP A 243 -1.31 23.27 0.28
CA ASP A 243 -1.29 23.18 1.74
C ASP A 243 -1.85 21.83 2.24
N VAL A 244 -1.33 21.36 3.38
CA VAL A 244 -1.81 20.12 4.02
C VAL A 244 -3.31 20.19 4.31
N SER A 245 -3.84 21.37 4.62
CA SER A 245 -5.28 21.60 4.81
C SER A 245 -6.09 21.36 3.54
N ASP A 246 -5.56 21.71 2.37
CA ASP A 246 -6.26 21.49 1.09
C ASP A 246 -6.31 20.00 0.76
N LEU A 247 -5.23 19.27 1.03
CA LEU A 247 -5.18 17.82 0.90
C LEU A 247 -6.12 17.12 1.88
N ALA A 248 -6.21 17.62 3.12
CA ALA A 248 -7.17 17.13 4.10
C ALA A 248 -8.61 17.32 3.61
N GLN A 249 -8.93 18.51 3.09
CA GLN A 249 -10.24 18.82 2.54
C GLN A 249 -10.56 17.94 1.32
N ALA A 250 -9.63 17.79 0.38
CA ALA A 250 -9.80 16.92 -0.78
C ALA A 250 -10.05 15.47 -0.34
N SER A 251 -9.24 14.97 0.60
CA SER A 251 -9.36 13.60 1.10
C SER A 251 -10.70 13.38 1.78
N GLN A 252 -11.16 14.33 2.60
CA GLN A 252 -12.48 14.26 3.21
C GLN A 252 -13.61 14.30 2.16
N CYS A 253 -13.48 15.14 1.14
CA CYS A 253 -14.45 15.31 0.07
C CYS A 253 -14.65 14.00 -0.72
N PHE A 254 -13.55 13.35 -1.09
CA PHE A 254 -13.54 12.11 -1.88
C PHE A 254 -13.53 10.84 -1.02
N GLY A 255 -13.57 10.96 0.30
CA GLY A 255 -13.51 9.83 1.23
C GLY A 255 -12.16 9.09 1.26
N LEU A 256 -11.08 9.72 0.81
CA LEU A 256 -9.74 9.15 0.82
C LEU A 256 -9.18 9.08 2.25
N TYR A 257 -8.21 8.19 2.46
CA TYR A 257 -7.51 8.12 3.72
C TYR A 257 -6.52 9.28 3.86
N PHE A 258 -6.57 9.94 5.01
CA PHE A 258 -5.71 11.07 5.35
C PHE A 258 -5.20 10.95 6.79
N ASP A 259 -3.90 11.18 6.97
CA ASP A 259 -3.24 11.40 8.25
C ASP A 259 -2.37 12.66 8.08
N GLU A 260 -2.37 13.54 9.09
CA GLU A 260 -1.62 14.80 9.04
C GLU A 260 -0.10 14.62 8.90
N HIS A 261 0.41 13.41 9.19
CA HIS A 261 1.81 13.06 9.08
C HIS A 261 2.14 12.37 7.75
N PHE A 262 1.15 11.77 7.07
CA PHE A 262 1.37 11.10 5.80
C PHE A 262 0.12 11.01 4.92
N VAL A 263 0.29 11.32 3.63
CA VAL A 263 -0.74 11.17 2.60
C VAL A 263 -0.42 9.93 1.77
N THR A 264 -1.41 9.06 1.59
CA THR A 264 -1.25 7.79 0.87
C THR A 264 -1.61 7.93 -0.61
N GLY A 265 -1.04 7.08 -1.46
CA GLY A 265 -1.36 7.07 -2.89
C GLY A 265 -0.78 8.23 -3.71
N VAL A 266 0.09 9.06 -3.14
CA VAL A 266 0.66 10.22 -3.84
C VAL A 266 1.83 9.81 -4.75
N TYR A 267 1.81 10.29 -5.99
CA TYR A 267 2.92 10.19 -6.92
C TYR A 267 3.13 11.53 -7.63
N LYS A 268 4.29 12.17 -7.42
CA LYS A 268 4.62 13.49 -8.01
C LYS A 268 3.49 14.51 -7.90
N ARG A 269 2.89 14.62 -6.70
CA ARG A 269 1.75 15.49 -6.35
C ARG A 269 0.40 15.12 -6.98
N ILE A 270 0.24 13.89 -7.44
CA ILE A 270 -1.01 13.36 -8.01
C ILE A 270 -1.46 12.17 -7.17
N ILE A 271 -2.75 12.12 -6.85
CA ILE A 271 -3.43 10.93 -6.34
C ILE A 271 -4.35 10.44 -7.47
N ARG A 272 -4.35 9.14 -7.74
CA ARG A 272 -5.20 8.50 -8.74
C ARG A 272 -6.23 7.61 -8.06
#